data_AF-A0A1W1DM32-F1
#
_entry.id   AF-A0A1W1DM32-F1
#
_cell.length_a   1.000
_cell.length_b   1.000
_cell.length_c   1.000
_cell.angle_alpha   90.00
_cell.angle_beta   90.00
_cell.angle_gamma   90.00
#
_symmetry.space_group_name_H-M   'P 1'
#
loop_
_entity.id
_entity.type
_entity.pdbx_description
1 polymer ?
#
loop_
_entity_poly.entity_id
_entity_poly.type
_entity_poly.pdbx_seq_one_letter_code
_entity_poly.pdbx_strand_id
1 'polypeptide(L)'
;MKEQFEVIALENETMTLKVNRSGGCHSCSASSGCGTGILANYFDHYTVFNKPLQDGATVGDFVTLEISSSELFSRAFMLYIFPILALFTGSYVGLRLFPATELWQISFGIFGFISALLLTKYFVK
;
A
#
# COMPACT_ATOMS: atom_id res chain seq x y z
N MET A 1 -8.15 1.36 -11.14
CA MET A 1 -7.09 0.87 -12.05
C MET A 1 -7.52 -0.50 -12.55
N LYS A 2 -7.46 -0.75 -13.85
CA LYS A 2 -7.85 -2.03 -14.46
C LYS A 2 -6.58 -2.80 -14.79
N GLU A 3 -6.39 -3.96 -14.17
CA GLU A 3 -5.26 -4.85 -14.43
C GLU A 3 -5.77 -6.23 -14.87
N GLN A 4 -5.03 -6.89 -15.75
CA GLN A 4 -5.36 -8.22 -16.26
C GLN A 4 -4.61 -9.30 -15.47
N PHE A 5 -5.33 -10.34 -15.08
CA PHE A 5 -4.82 -11.47 -14.31
C PHE A 5 -5.18 -12.77 -15.01
N GLU A 6 -4.25 -13.73 -15.02
CA GLU A 6 -4.47 -15.04 -15.64
C GLU A 6 -5.05 -16.02 -14.62
N VAL A 7 -6.09 -16.77 -14.98
CA VAL A 7 -6.69 -17.81 -14.14
C VAL A 7 -5.85 -19.08 -14.26
N ILE A 8 -5.19 -19.49 -13.17
CA ILE A 8 -4.31 -20.67 -13.15
C ILE A 8 -4.96 -21.91 -12.54
N ALA A 9 -5.98 -21.74 -11.70
CA ALA A 9 -6.71 -22.83 -11.07
C ALA A 9 -8.13 -22.41 -10.69
N LEU A 10 -9.04 -23.39 -10.65
CA LEU A 10 -10.42 -23.25 -10.19
C LEU A 10 -10.70 -24.36 -9.17
N GLU A 11 -10.99 -23.99 -7.92
CA GLU A 11 -11.32 -24.93 -6.84
C GLU A 11 -12.56 -24.47 -6.09
N ASN A 12 -13.60 -25.32 -6.02
CA ASN A 12 -14.76 -25.18 -5.12
C ASN A 12 -15.25 -23.73 -4.92
N GLU A 13 -15.64 -23.06 -6.01
CA GLU A 13 -16.11 -21.65 -6.05
C GLU A 13 -15.05 -20.55 -5.89
N THR A 14 -13.77 -20.90 -5.94
CA THR A 14 -12.66 -19.93 -5.93
C THR A 14 -11.82 -20.05 -7.19
N MET A 15 -11.45 -18.90 -7.74
CA MET A 15 -10.47 -18.78 -8.81
C MET A 15 -9.14 -18.31 -8.24
N THR A 16 -8.07 -19.00 -8.60
CA THR A 16 -6.70 -18.60 -8.29
C THR A 16 -6.17 -17.78 -9.44
N LEU A 17 -5.87 -16.51 -9.16
CA LEU A 17 -5.38 -15.57 -10.15
C LEU A 17 -3.87 -15.37 -9.99
N LYS A 18 -3.16 -15.42 -11.11
CA LYS A 18 -1.73 -15.09 -11.20
C LYS A 18 -1.57 -13.62 -11.55
N VAL A 19 -0.83 -12.89 -10.71
CA VAL A 19 -0.42 -11.50 -11.00
C VAL A 19 0.61 -11.53 -12.12
N ASN A 20 0.24 -11.02 -13.29
CA ASN A 20 1.19 -10.80 -14.37
C ASN A 20 1.84 -9.42 -14.16
N ARG A 21 3.01 -9.39 -13.48
CA ARG A 21 3.75 -8.15 -13.23
C ARG A 21 4.50 -7.71 -14.50
N SER A 22 3.76 -7.30 -15.53
CA SER A 22 4.34 -6.68 -16.73
C SER A 22 4.89 -5.27 -16.47
N GLY A 23 4.51 -4.64 -15.34
CA GLY A 23 4.82 -3.24 -14.99
C GLY A 23 5.98 -3.00 -14.01
N GLY A 24 6.83 -3.98 -13.73
CA GLY A 24 8.05 -3.76 -12.92
C GLY A 24 9.16 -3.03 -13.69
N CYS A 25 10.27 -2.68 -13.01
CA CYS A 25 11.47 -2.04 -13.57
C CYS A 25 12.11 -2.75 -14.79
N HIS A 26 11.53 -3.84 -15.29
CA HIS A 26 11.95 -4.60 -16.46
C HIS A 26 11.99 -3.78 -17.75
N SER A 27 11.10 -2.79 -17.91
CA SER A 27 11.07 -1.87 -19.06
C SER A 27 11.91 -0.60 -18.87
N CYS A 28 12.52 -0.42 -17.69
CA CYS A 28 13.37 0.74 -17.43
C CYS A 28 14.77 0.50 -18.01
N SER A 29 15.28 1.42 -18.84
CA SER A 29 16.61 1.28 -19.46
C SER A 29 17.77 1.20 -18.45
N ALA A 30 17.52 1.53 -17.18
CA ALA A 30 18.45 1.46 -16.06
C ALA A 30 18.26 0.21 -15.18
N SER A 31 17.47 -0.79 -15.62
CA SER A 31 17.18 -2.01 -14.86
C SER A 31 18.42 -2.83 -14.50
N SER A 32 19.49 -2.70 -15.30
CA SER A 32 20.81 -3.31 -15.06
C SER A 32 21.64 -2.62 -13.97
N GLY A 33 21.29 -1.38 -13.58
CA GLY A 33 22.02 -0.60 -12.57
C GLY A 33 21.23 -0.31 -11.28
N CYS A 34 19.91 -0.50 -11.30
CA CYS A 34 19.08 -0.34 -10.12
C CYS A 34 19.09 -1.66 -9.33
N GLY A 35 19.72 -1.70 -8.15
CA GLY A 35 19.84 -2.92 -7.34
C GLY A 35 18.50 -3.63 -7.06
N THR A 36 17.37 -2.91 -7.12
CA THR A 36 16.02 -3.48 -7.02
C THR A 36 15.64 -4.36 -8.22
N GLY A 37 16.15 -4.09 -9.43
CA GLY A 37 15.94 -4.91 -10.63
C GLY A 37 16.68 -6.25 -10.58
N ILE A 38 17.88 -6.28 -9.98
CA ILE A 38 18.67 -7.50 -9.82
C ILE A 38 18.03 -8.42 -8.77
N LEU A 39 17.58 -7.86 -7.64
CA LEU A 39 16.85 -8.64 -6.63
C LEU A 39 15.49 -9.12 -7.15
N ALA A 40 14.77 -8.31 -7.93
CA ALA A 40 13.48 -8.71 -8.51
C ALA A 40 13.59 -9.93 -9.44
N ASN A 41 14.69 -10.06 -10.19
CA ASN A 41 14.94 -11.26 -11.02
C ASN A 41 15.20 -12.51 -10.17
N TYR A 42 15.79 -12.37 -8.98
CA TYR A 42 16.05 -13.49 -8.08
C TYR A 42 14.81 -13.90 -7.26
N PHE A 43 13.92 -12.95 -7.01
CA PHE A 43 12.63 -13.13 -6.33
C PHE A 43 11.47 -13.15 -7.33
N ASP A 44 11.60 -13.88 -8.44
CA ASP A 44 10.50 -14.15 -9.37
C ASP A 44 9.48 -15.14 -8.77
N HIS A 45 8.96 -14.80 -7.59
CA HIS A 45 7.79 -15.43 -7.02
C HIS A 45 6.57 -14.69 -7.54
N TYR A 46 5.86 -15.34 -8.46
CA TYR A 46 4.55 -14.88 -8.89
C TYR A 46 3.61 -14.88 -7.67
N THR A 47 3.07 -13.71 -7.35
CA THR A 47 2.04 -13.62 -6.30
C THR A 47 0.74 -14.20 -6.86
N VAL A 48 0.16 -15.16 -6.13
CA VAL A 48 -1.17 -15.70 -6.38
C VAL A 48 -2.11 -15.23 -5.30
N PHE A 49 -3.36 -14.97 -5.65
CA PHE A 49 -4.41 -14.64 -4.70
C PHE A 49 -5.73 -15.26 -5.16
N ASN A 50 -6.55 -15.63 -4.17
CA ASN A 50 -7.83 -16.30 -4.40
C ASN A 50 -8.95 -15.27 -4.41
N LYS A 51 -9.89 -15.43 -5.35
CA LYS A 51 -11.09 -14.60 -5.45
C LYS A 51 -12.30 -15.49 -5.75
N PRO A 52 -13.53 -15.14 -5.35
CA PRO A 52 -14.72 -15.88 -5.74
C PRO A 52 -14.81 -16.06 -7.26
N LEU A 53 -15.27 -17.24 -7.67
CA LEU A 53 -15.46 -17.61 -9.06
C LEU A 53 -16.38 -16.60 -9.77
N GLN A 54 -15.95 -16.13 -10.94
CA GLN A 54 -16.82 -15.38 -11.85
C GLN A 54 -17.53 -16.36 -12.80
N ASP A 55 -18.82 -16.14 -13.04
CA ASP A 55 -19.60 -16.97 -13.96
C ASP A 55 -18.94 -17.04 -15.35
N GLY A 56 -18.63 -18.26 -15.78
CA GLY A 56 -18.04 -18.53 -17.10
C GLY A 56 -16.51 -18.42 -17.20
N ALA A 57 -15.79 -18.19 -16.11
CA ALA A 57 -14.32 -18.15 -16.12
C ALA A 57 -13.72 -19.56 -16.31
N THR A 58 -12.80 -19.71 -17.27
CA THR A 58 -12.07 -20.96 -17.52
C THR A 58 -10.58 -20.84 -17.19
N VAL A 59 -9.91 -21.96 -16.90
CA VAL A 59 -8.46 -21.97 -16.68
C VAL A 59 -7.76 -21.52 -17.97
N GLY A 60 -6.87 -20.52 -17.87
CA GLY A 60 -6.21 -19.88 -19.01
C GLY A 60 -6.87 -18.58 -19.49
N ASP A 61 -8.03 -18.19 -18.96
CA ASP A 61 -8.63 -16.90 -19.27
C ASP A 61 -7.93 -15.74 -18.55
N PHE A 62 -7.99 -14.56 -19.18
CA PHE A 62 -7.55 -13.30 -18.61
C PHE A 62 -8.74 -12.54 -18.02
N VAL A 63 -8.78 -12.40 -16.70
CA VAL A 63 -9.81 -11.63 -15.99
C VAL A 63 -9.27 -10.23 -15.70
N THR A 64 -10.03 -9.20 -16.08
CA THR A 64 -9.69 -7.82 -15.71
C THR A 64 -10.30 -7.50 -14.36
N LEU A 65 -9.46 -7.24 -13.35
CA LEU A 65 -9.93 -6.74 -12.07
C LEU A 65 -9.80 -5.22 -12.04
N GLU A 66 -10.89 -4.58 -11.64
CA GLU A 66 -10.88 -3.17 -11.29
C GLU A 66 -10.63 -3.03 -9.80
N ILE A 67 -9.44 -2.56 -9.45
CA ILE A 67 -9.17 -2.11 -8.08
C ILE A 67 -9.66 -0.67 -8.00
N SER A 68 -10.55 -0.38 -7.06
CA SER A 68 -11.00 0.98 -6.77
C SER A 68 -9.78 1.81 -6.39
N SER A 69 -9.36 2.71 -7.29
CA SER A 69 -8.16 3.53 -7.08
C SER A 69 -8.34 4.51 -5.92
N SER A 70 -9.60 4.83 -5.57
CA SER A 70 -9.98 5.71 -4.48
C SER A 70 -9.62 5.16 -3.11
N GLU A 71 -9.78 3.85 -2.87
CA GLU A 71 -9.41 3.25 -1.60
C GLU A 71 -7.90 3.20 -1.39
N LEU A 72 -7.15 2.84 -2.44
CA LEU A 72 -5.68 2.87 -2.42
C LEU A 72 -5.17 4.28 -2.12
N PHE A 73 -5.75 5.28 -2.79
CA PHE A 73 -5.39 6.67 -2.58
C PHE A 73 -5.75 7.16 -1.18
N SER A 74 -6.95 6.83 -0.68
CA SER A 74 -7.40 7.21 0.67
C SER A 74 -6.53 6.57 1.75
N ARG A 75 -6.18 5.29 1.60
CA ARG A 75 -5.26 4.57 2.51
C ARG A 75 -3.87 5.21 2.52
N ALA A 76 -3.33 5.55 1.35
CA ALA A 76 -2.04 6.24 1.25
C ALA A 76 -2.12 7.63 1.91
N PHE A 77 -3.15 8.42 1.62
CA PHE A 77 -3.35 9.73 2.23
C PHE A 77 -3.39 9.63 3.77
N MET A 78 -4.09 8.63 4.30
CA MET A 78 -4.17 8.39 5.73
C MET A 78 -2.84 7.95 6.35
N LEU A 79 -1.96 7.26 5.62
CA LEU A 79 -0.63 6.86 6.12
C LEU A 79 0.41 7.97 6.01
N TYR A 80 0.32 8.85 5.01
CA TYR A 80 1.32 9.90 4.77
C TYR A 80 0.92 11.26 5.31
N ILE A 81 -0.29 11.74 5.00
CA ILE A 81 -0.70 13.10 5.31
C ILE A 81 -1.18 13.23 6.76
N PHE A 82 -1.97 12.25 7.24
CA PHE A 82 -2.55 12.32 8.58
C PHE A 82 -1.50 12.35 9.71
N PRO A 83 -0.44 11.52 9.73
CA PRO A 83 0.57 11.59 10.79
C PRO A 83 1.36 12.90 10.78
N ILE A 84 1.62 13.44 9.59
CA ILE A 84 2.31 14.74 9.44
C ILE A 84 1.44 15.86 10.00
N LEU A 85 0.13 15.87 9.71
CA LEU A 85 -0.80 16.83 10.30
C LEU A 85 -0.87 16.69 11.83
N ALA A 86 -0.88 15.46 12.35
CA ALA A 86 -0.88 15.20 13.79
C ALA A 86 0.40 15.71 14.48
N LEU A 87 1.57 15.60 13.84
CA LEU A 87 2.83 16.14 14.33
C LEU A 87 2.75 17.67 14.52
N PHE A 88 2.32 18.39 13.48
CA PHE A 88 2.24 19.85 13.51
C PHE A 88 1.16 20.36 14.48
N THR A 89 0.00 19.72 14.48
CA THR A 89 -1.08 20.07 15.43
C THR A 89 -0.68 19.76 16.87
N GLY A 90 -0.01 18.63 17.13
CA GLY A 90 0.55 18.30 18.43
C GLY A 90 1.55 19.36 18.93
N SER A 91 2.52 19.73 18.08
CA SER A 91 3.49 20.78 18.40
C SER A 91 2.81 22.13 18.67
N TYR A 92 1.82 22.51 17.85
CA TYR A 92 1.04 23.73 18.03
C TYR A 92 0.27 23.75 19.36
N VAL A 93 -0.33 22.63 19.76
CA VAL A 93 -0.98 22.48 21.07
C VAL A 93 0.04 22.63 22.20
N GLY A 94 1.23 22.02 22.05
CA GLY A 94 2.34 22.18 22.99
C GLY A 94 2.76 23.63 23.16
N LEU A 95 2.85 24.38 22.06
CA LEU A 95 3.17 25.82 22.06
C LEU A 95 2.10 26.64 22.80
N ARG A 96 0.81 26.33 22.63
CA ARG A 96 -0.28 27.07 23.28
C ARG A 96 -0.37 26.81 24.77
N LEU A 97 -0.07 25.59 25.21
CA LEU A 97 -0.12 25.22 26.63
C LEU A 97 1.16 25.62 27.38
N PHE A 98 2.33 25.50 26.74
CA PHE A 98 3.64 25.72 27.35
C PHE A 98 4.54 26.56 26.42
N PRO A 99 4.26 27.87 26.28
CA PRO A 99 4.95 28.74 25.32
C PRO A 99 6.41 29.01 25.67
N ALA A 100 6.80 28.81 26.93
CA ALA A 100 8.15 29.12 27.41
C ALA A 100 9.17 28.00 27.20
N THR A 101 8.73 26.78 26.84
CA THR A 101 9.58 25.59 26.79
C THR A 101 9.46 24.83 25.47
N GLU A 102 10.48 24.97 24.62
CA GLU A 102 10.61 24.25 23.34
C GLU A 102 10.54 22.73 23.53
N LEU A 103 11.08 22.21 24.64
CA LEU A 103 11.08 20.78 24.95
C LEU A 103 9.67 20.20 24.94
N TRP A 104 8.69 20.96 25.44
CA TRP A 104 7.32 20.51 25.57
C TRP A 104 6.57 20.54 24.23
N GLN A 105 6.90 21.49 23.37
CA GLN A 105 6.41 21.54 21.99
C GLN A 105 6.87 20.30 21.21
N ILE A 106 8.14 19.93 21.34
CA ILE A 106 8.73 18.74 20.71
C ILE A 106 8.07 17.47 21.25
N SER A 107 7.94 17.33 22.57
CA SER A 107 7.31 16.15 23.18
C SER A 107 5.87 15.95 22.72
N PHE A 108 5.06 17.02 22.64
CA PHE A 108 3.69 16.95 22.17
C PHE A 108 3.60 16.63 20.67
N GLY A 109 4.50 17.18 19.84
CA GLY A 109 4.61 16.81 18.43
C GLY A 109 4.88 15.32 18.25
N ILE A 110 5.92 14.79 18.92
CA ILE A 110 6.28 13.36 18.85
C ILE A 110 5.12 12.48 19.32
N PHE A 111 4.46 12.85 20.42
CA PHE A 111 3.30 12.11 20.93
C PHE A 111 2.13 12.11 19.93
N GLY A 112 1.84 13.25 19.30
CA GLY A 112 0.84 13.37 18.23
C GLY A 112 1.15 12.50 17.02
N PHE A 113 2.42 12.46 16.60
CA PHE A 113 2.86 11.62 15.49
C PHE A 113 2.75 10.12 15.81
N ILE A 114 3.24 9.68 16.97
CA ILE A 114 3.18 8.27 17.38
C ILE A 114 1.73 7.81 17.55
N SER A 115 0.89 8.60 18.21
CA SER A 115 -0.52 8.27 18.38
C SER A 115 -1.25 8.16 17.03
N ALA A 116 -0.97 9.07 16.09
CA ALA A 116 -1.52 8.99 14.73
C ALA A 116 -1.05 7.74 13.99
N LEU A 117 0.23 7.35 14.07
CA LEU A 117 0.72 6.10 13.46
C LEU A 117 0.09 4.85 14.07
N LEU A 118 -0.14 4.84 15.39
CA LEU A 118 -0.81 3.72 16.04
C LEU A 118 -2.29 3.63 15.65
N LEU A 119 -2.98 4.78 15.57
CA LEU A 119 -4.36 4.85 15.10
C LEU A 119 -4.47 4.37 13.65
N THR A 120 -3.63 4.86 12.74
CA THR A 120 -3.68 4.44 11.34
C THR A 120 -3.35 2.96 11.19
N LYS A 121 -2.39 2.41 11.95
CA LYS A 121 -2.14 0.97 11.99
C LYS A 121 -3.35 0.15 12.45
N TYR A 122 -4.15 0.67 13.39
CA TYR A 122 -5.33 -0.01 13.88
C TYR A 122 -6.51 0.06 12.89
N PHE A 123 -6.73 1.21 12.26
CA PHE A 123 -7.85 1.43 11.34
C PHE A 123 -7.60 0.92 9.91
N VAL A 124 -6.35 0.83 9.47
CA VAL A 124 -5.96 0.44 8.10
C VAL A 124 -5.65 -1.06 8.00
N LYS A 125 -6.20 -1.88 8.90
CA LYS A 125 -6.18 -3.34 8.76
C LYS A 125 -7.14 -3.81 7.65
#